data_AF-A0AAJ4MHH5-F1
#
_entry.id   AF-A0AAJ4MHH5-F1
#
_cell.length_a   1.000
_cell.length_b   1.000
_cell.length_c   1.000
_cell.angle_alpha   90.00
_cell.angle_beta   90.00
_cell.angle_gamma   90.00
#
_symmetry.space_group_name_H-M   'P 1'
#
loop_
_entity.id
_entity.type
_entity.pdbx_description
1 polymer ?
#
loop_
_entity_poly.entity_id
_entity_poly.type
_entity_poly.pdbx_seq_one_letter_code
_entity_poly.pdbx_strand_id
1 'polypeptide(L)' 'MFKQKIDAANMKQSMSRVGRCIDNGPMESFWGTLKSEKYYLNKYESFEELSASIENYIHFYNYDRYKND' A
#
# COMPACT_ATOMS: atom_id res chain seq x y z
N MET A 1 13.42 16.76 9.07
CA MET A 1 11.98 16.84 8.75
C MET A 1 11.24 15.50 8.94
N PHE A 2 11.50 14.44 8.18
CA PHE A 2 10.74 13.16 8.33
C PHE A 2 11.00 12.45 9.68
N LYS A 3 12.27 12.28 10.08
CA LYS A 3 12.64 11.69 11.37
C LYS A 3 11.99 12.42 12.57
N GLN A 4 11.96 13.75 12.53
CA GLN A 4 11.30 14.57 13.55
C GLN A 4 9.79 14.28 13.65
N LYS A 5 9.10 14.02 12.54
CA LYS A 5 7.68 13.63 12.55
C LYS A 5 7.48 12.26 13.21
N ILE A 6 8.36 11.30 12.91
CA ILE A 6 8.34 9.95 13.50
C ILE A 6 8.59 10.02 15.02
N ASP A 7 9.57 10.83 15.44
CA ASP A 7 9.89 11.02 16.85
C ASP A 7 8.75 11.72 17.61
N ALA A 8 8.15 12.76 17.02
CA ALA A 8 6.98 13.44 17.59
C ALA A 8 5.75 12.53 17.72
N ALA A 9 5.62 11.53 16.84
CA ALA A 9 4.57 10.51 16.90
C ALA A 9 4.92 9.33 17.83
N ASN A 10 6.06 9.36 18.53
CA ASN A 10 6.58 8.24 19.35
C ASN A 10 6.67 6.91 18.59
N MET A 11 6.94 6.96 17.28
CA MET A 11 7.05 5.78 16.43
C MET A 11 8.50 5.32 16.32
N LYS A 12 8.71 4.00 16.35
CA LYS A 12 10.03 3.42 16.07
C LYS A 12 10.18 3.21 14.57
N GLN A 13 11.20 3.83 13.97
CA GLN A 13 11.52 3.60 12.58
C GLN A 13 12.08 2.18 12.38
N SER A 14 11.41 1.37 11.56
CA SER A 14 11.90 0.05 11.12
C SER A 14 12.50 0.19 9.73
N MET A 15 13.83 0.22 9.63
CA MET A 15 14.54 0.24 8.36
C MET A 15 15.64 -0.81 8.43
N SER A 16 15.62 -1.75 7.50
CA SER A 16 16.70 -2.69 7.25
C SER A 16 17.91 -1.97 6.66
N ARG A 17 19.08 -2.62 6.72
CA ARG A 17 20.34 -2.05 6.21
C ARG A 17 20.20 -1.72 4.71
N VAL A 18 20.93 -0.70 4.26
CA VAL A 18 21.03 -0.34 2.85
C VAL A 18 21.33 -1.59 2.01
N GLY A 19 20.55 -1.79 0.94
CA GLY A 19 20.63 -2.98 0.09
C GLY A 19 19.76 -4.17 0.54
N ARG A 20 18.97 -4.05 1.61
CA ARG A 20 17.94 -5.01 2.00
C ARG A 20 16.56 -4.44 1.67
N CYS A 21 15.76 -5.18 0.91
CA CYS A 21 14.38 -4.81 0.55
C CYS A 21 13.33 -5.48 1.44
N ILE A 22 13.71 -6.01 2.59
CA ILE A 22 12.83 -6.84 3.44
C ILE A 22 11.59 -6.04 3.87
N ASP A 23 11.77 -4.78 4.23
CA ASP A 23 10.65 -3.91 4.62
C ASP A 23 9.82 -3.45 3.40
N ASN A 24 10.40 -3.46 2.20
CA ASN A 24 9.74 -2.98 0.98
C ASN A 24 8.98 -4.08 0.24
N GLY A 25 9.43 -5.34 0.32
CA GLY A 25 8.85 -6.47 -0.42
C GLY A 25 7.33 -6.63 -0.23
N PRO A 26 6.79 -6.55 1.00
CA PRO A 26 5.34 -6.59 1.22
C PRO A 26 4.60 -5.47 0.52
N MET A 27 5.16 -4.24 0.54
CA MET A 27 4.55 -3.09 -0.13
C MET A 27 4.63 -3.20 -1.65
N GLU A 28 5.76 -3.67 -2.20
CA GLU A 28 5.91 -3.95 -3.63
C GLU A 28 4.90 -4.99 -4.11
N SER A 29 4.73 -6.07 -3.34
CA SER A 29 3.74 -7.11 -3.61
C SER A 29 2.33 -6.52 -3.63
N PHE A 30 1.94 -5.79 -2.59
CA PHE A 30 0.64 -5.12 -2.52
C PHE A 30 0.38 -4.23 -3.75
N TRP A 31 1.34 -3.38 -4.12
CA TRP A 31 1.19 -2.49 -5.27
C TRP A 31 1.12 -3.25 -6.60
N GLY A 32 1.87 -4.33 -6.76
CA GLY A 32 1.79 -5.20 -7.92
C GLY A 32 0.40 -5.82 -8.07
N THR A 33 -0.17 -6.29 -6.96
CA THR A 33 -1.51 -6.88 -6.92
C THR A 33 -2.60 -5.84 -7.17
N LEU A 34 -2.55 -4.67 -6.52
CA LEU A 34 -3.52 -3.58 -6.72
C LEU A 34 -3.57 -3.13 -8.18
N LYS A 35 -2.39 -2.96 -8.80
CA LYS A 35 -2.33 -2.53 -10.20
C LYS A 35 -2.91 -3.58 -11.14
N SER A 36 -2.57 -4.85 -10.92
CA SER A 36 -3.00 -5.96 -11.76
C SER A 36 -4.48 -6.31 -11.60
N GLU A 37 -5.00 -6.29 -10.37
CA GLU A 37 -6.38 -6.71 -10.06
C GLU A 37 -7.40 -5.56 -10.18
N LYS A 38 -6.96 -4.29 -10.15
CA LYS A 38 -7.86 -3.14 -10.30
C LYS A 38 -7.42 -2.12 -11.31
N TYR A 39 -6.26 -1.50 -11.13
CA TYR A 39 -5.93 -0.31 -11.92
C TYR A 39 -5.88 -0.57 -13.44
N TYR A 40 -5.22 -1.65 -13.87
CA TYR A 40 -5.06 -1.95 -15.29
C TYR A 40 -6.30 -2.57 -15.95
N LEU A 41 -7.24 -3.08 -15.17
CA LEU A 41 -8.46 -3.71 -15.68
C LEU A 41 -9.61 -2.71 -15.90
N ASN A 42 -9.43 -1.47 -15.46
CA ASN A 42 -10.47 -0.44 -15.49
C ASN A 42 -9.98 0.80 -16.24
N LYS A 43 -10.94 1.55 -16.79
CA LYS A 43 -10.74 2.92 -17.24
C LYS A 43 -11.52 3.82 -16.28
N TYR A 44 -10.89 4.92 -15.88
CA TYR A 44 -11.48 5.88 -14.97
C TYR A 44 -11.65 7.20 -15.72
N GLU A 45 -12.84 7.78 -15.64
CA GLU A 45 -13.17 9.02 -16.34
C GLU A 45 -12.85 10.25 -15.47
N SER A 46 -12.56 10.03 -14.17
CA SER A 46 -12.21 11.09 -13.22
C SER A 46 -11.22 10.60 -12.16
N PHE A 47 -10.57 11.56 -11.50
CA PHE A 47 -9.70 11.26 -10.37
C PHE A 47 -10.49 10.74 -9.17
N GLU A 48 -11.69 11.28 -8.94
CA GLU A 48 -12.58 10.90 -7.87
C GLU A 48 -12.99 9.42 -7.98
N GLU A 49 -13.33 8.98 -9.19
CA GLU A 49 -13.63 7.57 -9.48
C GLU A 49 -12.43 6.66 -9.23
N LEU A 50 -11.23 7.07 -9.68
CA LEU A 50 -10.00 6.34 -9.42
C LEU A 50 -9.71 6.25 -7.91
N SER A 51 -9.84 7.36 -7.17
CA SER A 51 -9.60 7.40 -5.72
C SER A 51 -10.55 6.47 -4.99
N ALA A 52 -11.85 6.55 -5.28
CA ALA A 52 -12.86 5.67 -4.68
C ALA A 52 -12.59 4.20 -5.01
N SER A 53 -12.19 3.88 -6.25
CA SER A 53 -11.83 2.51 -6.62
C SER A 53 -10.60 1.99 -5.88
N ILE A 54 -9.59 2.84 -5.64
CA ILE A 54 -8.39 2.46 -4.88
C ILE A 54 -8.75 2.25 -3.40
N GLU A 55 -9.53 3.15 -2.80
CA GLU A 55 -9.97 3.05 -1.40
C GLU A 55 -10.79 1.77 -1.16
N ASN A 56 -11.75 1.48 -2.03
CA ASN A 56 -12.55 0.25 -1.97
C ASN A 56 -11.68 -1.00 -2.08
N TYR A 57 -10.67 -0.97 -2.96
CA TYR A 57 -9.76 -2.11 -3.09
C TYR A 57 -8.86 -2.29 -1.88
N ILE A 58 -8.37 -1.20 -1.27
CA ILE A 58 -7.61 -1.26 -0.01
C ILE A 58 -8.46 -1.88 1.10
N HIS A 59 -9.74 -1.48 1.21
CA HIS A 59 -10.67 -2.10 2.17
C HIS A 59 -10.78 -3.60 1.93
N PHE A 60 -11.11 -3.99 0.69
CA PHE A 60 -11.20 -5.41 0.31
C PHE A 60 -9.90 -6.16 0.65
N TYR A 61 -8.74 -5.62 0.29
CA TYR A 61 -7.45 -6.27 0.53
C TYR A 61 -7.16 -6.50 2.01
N ASN A 62 -7.58 -5.58 2.88
CA ASN A 62 -7.29 -5.60 4.31
C ASN A 62 -8.29 -6.41 5.13
N TYR A 63 -9.58 -6.41 4.75
CA TYR A 63 -10.65 -6.94 5.60
C TYR A 63 -11.40 -8.12 4.99
N ASP A 64 -11.51 -8.17 3.66
CA ASP A 64 -12.42 -9.10 2.99
C ASP A 64 -11.66 -10.17 2.16
N ARG A 65 -10.40 -9.89 1.80
CA ARG A 65 -9.56 -10.80 1.03
C ARG A 65 -9.24 -12.02 1.88
N TYR A 66 -9.77 -13.16 1.47
CA TYR A 66 -9.41 -14.44 2.05
C TYR A 66 -7.90 -14.67 1.88
N LYS A 67 -7.18 -14.68 3.01
CA LYS A 67 -5.78 -15.09 3.10
C LYS A 67 -5.76 -16.43 3.83
N ASN A 68 -5.25 -17.46 3.18
CA ASN A 68 -4.78 -18.64 3.89
C ASN A 68 -3.45 -18.23 4.53
N ASP A 69 -3.45 -18.04 5.84
CA ASP A 69 -2.21 -17.92 6.62
C ASP A 69 -1.54 -19.29 6.80
#